data_AF-A0A942W9K5-F1
#
_entry.id   AF-A0A942W9K5-F1
#
_cell.length_a   1.000
_cell.length_b   1.000
_cell.length_c   1.000
_cell.angle_alpha   90.00
_cell.angle_beta   90.00
_cell.angle_gamma   90.00
#
_symmetry.space_group_name_H-M   'P 1'
#
loop_
_entity.id
_entity.type
_entity.pdbx_description
1 polymer ?
#
loop_
_entity_poly.entity_id
_entity_poly.type
_entity_poly.pdbx_seq_one_letter_code
_entity_poly.pdbx_strand_id
1 'polypeptide(L)'
;DDEGLWSLAMSRQMAEWREKNNLLDSYDEGKKKGLEEGTKLGLEKGTKLGLEQGTKLGLEEGNRLGTLNLLSMQIKQKFAIDAKEWLSTLSLSQLYELSNQLLTCNTWEELQHHI
;
A
#
# COMPACT_ATOMS: atom_id res chain seq x y z
N ASP A 1 7.22 -46.80 -57.65
CA ASP A 1 6.96 -45.55 -58.38
C ASP A 1 7.43 -44.39 -57.52
N ASP A 2 8.39 -43.63 -58.03
CA ASP A 2 9.18 -42.65 -57.27
C ASP A 2 8.32 -41.51 -56.69
N GLU A 3 7.16 -41.26 -57.30
CA GLU A 3 6.18 -40.26 -56.88
C GLU A 3 5.58 -40.57 -55.49
N GLY A 4 5.36 -41.84 -55.17
CA GLY A 4 4.88 -42.27 -53.84
C GLY A 4 5.93 -42.07 -52.74
N LEU A 5 7.21 -42.26 -53.06
CA LEU A 5 8.32 -42.05 -52.12
C LEU A 5 8.54 -40.55 -51.83
N TRP A 6 8.45 -39.70 -52.86
CA TRP A 6 8.49 -38.24 -52.71
C TRP A 6 7.34 -37.71 -51.85
N SER A 7 6.12 -38.20 -52.08
CA SER A 7 4.93 -37.82 -51.29
C SER A 7 5.06 -38.21 -49.81
N LEU A 8 5.59 -39.41 -49.52
CA LEU A 8 5.84 -39.87 -48.16
C LEU A 8 6.91 -39.04 -47.44
N ALA A 9 8.01 -38.73 -48.12
CA ALA A 9 9.10 -37.91 -47.57
C ALA A 9 8.62 -36.47 -47.27
N MET A 10 7.85 -35.88 -48.18
CA MET A 10 7.27 -34.55 -48.00
C MET A 10 6.27 -34.51 -46.83
N SER A 11 5.40 -35.52 -46.74
CA SER A 11 4.43 -35.65 -45.64
C SER A 11 5.12 -35.74 -44.27
N ARG A 12 6.23 -36.48 -44.19
CA ARG A 12 7.04 -36.59 -42.98
C ARG A 12 7.70 -35.26 -42.61
N GLN A 13 8.31 -34.56 -43.57
CA GLN A 13 8.91 -33.25 -43.34
C GLN A 13 7.86 -32.23 -42.85
N MET A 14 6.67 -32.22 -43.45
CA MET A 14 5.56 -31.36 -43.02
C MET A 14 5.03 -31.73 -41.63
N ALA A 15 5.04 -33.01 -41.24
CA ALA A 15 4.69 -33.43 -39.89
C ALA A 15 5.71 -32.94 -38.87
N GLU A 16 7.00 -33.13 -39.15
CA GLU A 16 8.11 -32.68 -38.30
C GLU A 16 8.11 -31.14 -38.15
N TRP A 17 7.84 -30.40 -39.23
CA TRP A 17 7.75 -28.94 -39.19
C TRP A 17 6.57 -28.46 -38.34
N ARG A 18 5.39 -29.10 -38.47
CA ARG A 18 4.22 -28.79 -37.63
C ARG A 18 4.47 -29.10 -36.17
N GLU A 19 5.08 -30.24 -35.85
CA GLU A 19 5.40 -30.61 -34.47
C GLU A 19 6.38 -29.60 -33.84
N LYS A 20 7.43 -29.21 -34.57
CA LYS A 20 8.39 -28.21 -34.11
C LYS A 20 7.73 -26.85 -33.86
N ASN A 21 6.86 -26.40 -34.75
CA ASN A 21 6.15 -25.14 -34.56
C ASN A 21 5.14 -25.20 -33.42
N ASN A 22 4.36 -26.27 -33.31
CA ASN A 22 3.43 -26.44 -32.19
C ASN A 22 4.16 -26.41 -30.84
N LEU A 23 5.34 -27.03 -30.75
CA LEU A 23 6.17 -26.98 -29.55
C LEU A 23 6.64 -25.55 -29.25
N LEU A 24 7.09 -24.82 -30.27
CA LEU A 24 7.52 -23.44 -30.13
C LEU A 24 6.37 -22.52 -29.70
N ASP A 25 5.20 -22.64 -30.35
CA ASP A 25 4.00 -21.88 -30.02
C ASP A 25 3.57 -22.15 -28.57
N SER A 26 3.59 -23.42 -28.14
CA SER A 26 3.25 -23.78 -26.76
C SER A 26 4.23 -23.20 -25.73
N TYR A 27 5.52 -23.11 -26.08
CA TYR A 27 6.54 -22.52 -25.22
C TYR A 27 6.35 -21.00 -25.10
N ASP A 28 6.12 -20.32 -26.23
CA ASP A 28 5.90 -18.87 -26.26
C ASP A 28 4.60 -18.49 -25.54
N GLU A 29 3.52 -19.27 -25.72
CA GLU A 29 2.28 -19.10 -24.95
C GLU A 29 2.50 -19.28 -23.45
N GLY A 30 3.24 -20.33 -23.05
CA GLY A 30 3.57 -20.58 -21.65
C GLY A 30 4.37 -19.44 -21.03
N LYS A 31 5.38 -18.94 -21.74
CA LYS A 31 6.20 -17.79 -21.32
C LYS A 31 5.36 -16.53 -21.21
N LYS A 32 4.48 -16.27 -22.18
CA LYS A 32 3.58 -15.11 -22.18
C LYS A 32 2.61 -15.16 -21.00
N LYS A 33 1.94 -16.30 -20.79
CA LYS A 33 1.03 -16.50 -19.64
C LYS A 33 1.75 -16.32 -18.32
N GLY A 34 2.93 -16.93 -18.16
CA GLY A 34 3.73 -16.79 -16.95
C GLY A 34 4.13 -15.33 -16.65
N LEU A 35 4.50 -14.57 -17.69
CA LEU A 35 4.81 -13.14 -17.54
C LEU A 35 3.57 -12.31 -17.19
N GLU A 36 2.44 -12.54 -17.87
CA GLU A 36 1.17 -11.84 -17.62
C GLU A 36 0.66 -12.11 -16.19
N GLU A 37 0.64 -13.37 -15.77
CA GLU A 37 0.22 -13.77 -14.41
C GLU A 37 1.16 -13.22 -13.34
N GLY A 38 2.48 -13.33 -13.55
CA GLY A 38 3.47 -12.78 -12.62
C GLY A 38 3.37 -11.27 -12.48
N THR A 39 3.18 -10.55 -13.59
CA THR A 39 3.01 -9.09 -13.59
C THR A 39 1.71 -8.69 -12.92
N LYS A 40 0.60 -9.35 -13.24
CA LYS A 40 -0.71 -9.09 -12.64
C LYS A 40 -0.66 -9.31 -11.13
N LEU A 41 -0.13 -10.45 -10.68
CA LEU A 41 -0.04 -10.78 -9.26
C LEU A 41 0.87 -9.82 -8.50
N GLY A 42 2.03 -9.49 -9.09
CA GLY A 42 2.98 -8.56 -8.50
C GLY A 42 2.40 -7.16 -8.35
N LEU A 43 1.76 -6.66 -9.40
CA LEU A 43 1.12 -5.33 -9.38
C LEU A 43 -0.04 -5.29 -8.40
N GLU A 44 -0.96 -6.27 -8.45
CA GLU A 44 -2.14 -6.30 -7.57
C GLU A 44 -1.74 -6.38 -6.09
N LYS A 45 -0.81 -7.28 -5.72
CA LYS A 45 -0.34 -7.38 -4.34
C LYS A 45 0.43 -6.15 -3.90
N GLY A 46 1.35 -5.66 -4.75
CA GLY A 46 2.18 -4.49 -4.42
C GLY A 46 1.34 -3.22 -4.25
N THR A 47 0.40 -2.97 -5.16
CA THR A 47 -0.49 -1.80 -5.10
C THR A 47 -1.44 -1.88 -3.91
N LYS A 48 -2.06 -3.03 -3.67
CA LYS A 48 -2.98 -3.21 -2.54
C LYS A 48 -2.27 -2.99 -1.20
N LEU A 49 -1.13 -3.65 -0.98
CA LEU A 49 -0.36 -3.51 0.26
C LEU A 49 0.16 -2.08 0.44
N GLY A 50 0.72 -1.48 -0.60
CA GLY A 50 1.24 -0.12 -0.55
C GLY A 50 0.14 0.91 -0.25
N LEU A 51 -1.03 0.76 -0.87
CA LEU A 51 -2.16 1.65 -0.64
C LEU A 51 -2.75 1.47 0.77
N GLU A 52 -3.00 0.24 1.22
CA GLU A 52 -3.54 -0.02 2.56
C GLU A 52 -2.60 0.49 3.66
N GLN A 53 -1.30 0.23 3.57
CA GLN A 53 -0.33 0.71 4.56
C GLN A 53 -0.18 2.23 4.51
N GLY A 54 -0.05 2.80 3.30
CA GLY A 54 0.11 4.25 3.13
C GLY A 54 -1.10 5.04 3.61
N THR A 55 -2.32 4.57 3.29
CA THR A 55 -3.56 5.21 3.75
C THR A 55 -3.75 5.12 5.26
N LYS A 56 -3.49 3.96 5.87
CA LYS A 56 -3.56 3.79 7.32
C LYS A 56 -2.59 4.72 8.05
N LEU A 57 -1.31 4.70 7.68
CA LEU A 57 -0.29 5.55 8.30
C LEU A 57 -0.57 7.03 8.09
N GLY A 58 -0.98 7.43 6.87
CA GLY A 58 -1.31 8.81 6.56
C GLY A 58 -2.51 9.32 7.35
N LEU A 59 -3.55 8.50 7.53
CA LEU A 59 -4.73 8.86 8.32
C LEU A 59 -4.41 8.94 9.83
N GLU A 60 -3.65 7.99 10.37
CA GLU A 60 -3.24 7.99 11.77
C GLU A 60 -2.39 9.23 12.11
N GLU A 61 -1.38 9.54 11.29
CA GLU A 61 -0.53 10.70 11.51
C GLU A 61 -1.28 12.02 11.27
N GLY A 62 -2.15 12.06 10.25
CA GLY A 62 -3.02 13.20 9.97
C GLY A 62 -3.96 13.52 11.15
N ASN A 63 -4.60 12.50 11.72
CA ASN A 63 -5.44 12.66 12.90
C ASN A 63 -4.64 13.12 14.11
N ARG A 64 -3.45 12.55 14.35
CA ARG A 64 -2.57 12.96 15.46
C ARG A 64 -2.19 14.44 15.35
N LEU A 65 -1.70 14.86 14.18
CA LEU A 65 -1.31 16.25 13.94
C LEU A 65 -2.52 17.20 14.02
N GLY A 66 -3.67 16.77 13.53
CA GLY A 66 -4.94 17.52 13.64
C GLY A 66 -5.32 17.77 15.10
N THR A 67 -5.35 16.71 15.92
CA THR A 67 -5.63 16.79 17.35
C THR A 67 -4.63 17.69 18.08
N LEU A 68 -3.33 17.53 17.79
CA LEU A 68 -2.28 18.36 18.39
C LEU A 68 -2.46 19.84 18.06
N ASN A 69 -2.70 20.17 16.80
CA ASN A 69 -2.91 21.55 16.36
C ASN A 69 -4.17 22.16 16.99
N LEU A 70 -5.26 21.40 17.06
CA LEU A 70 -6.50 21.84 17.70
C LEU A 70 -6.29 22.12 19.20
N LEU A 71 -5.67 21.19 19.93
CA LEU A 71 -5.37 21.37 21.35
C LEU A 71 -4.43 22.54 21.59
N SER A 72 -3.38 22.69 20.78
CA SER A 72 -2.47 23.82 20.85
C SER A 72 -3.21 25.15 20.68
N MET A 73 -4.14 25.23 19.72
CA MET A 73 -4.96 26.42 19.51
C MET A 73 -5.90 26.69 20.70
N GLN A 74 -6.56 25.67 21.22
CA GLN A 74 -7.48 25.83 22.35
C GLN A 74 -6.75 26.22 23.63
N ILE A 75 -5.59 25.62 23.91
CA ILE A 75 -4.73 25.99 25.05
C ILE A 75 -4.25 27.43 24.91
N LYS A 76 -3.83 27.84 23.71
CA LYS A 76 -3.44 29.23 23.44
C LYS A 76 -4.59 30.21 23.62
N GLN A 77 -5.82 29.82 23.28
CA GLN A 77 -7.01 30.66 23.51
C GLN A 77 -7.41 30.74 24.97
N LYS A 78 -7.38 29.62 25.70
CA LYS A 78 -7.86 29.55 27.09
C LYS A 78 -6.84 30.05 28.10
N PHE A 79 -5.57 29.70 27.91
CA PHE A 79 -4.49 29.97 28.87
C PHE A 79 -3.46 30.99 28.37
N ALA A 80 -3.56 31.45 27.12
CA ALA A 80 -2.57 32.33 26.49
C ALA A 80 -1.14 31.74 26.43
N ILE A 81 -1.03 30.41 26.43
CA ILE A 81 0.25 29.66 26.42
C ILE A 81 0.43 28.95 25.08
N ASP A 82 1.65 28.98 24.55
CA ASP A 82 2.01 28.16 23.39
C ASP A 82 2.55 26.80 23.86
N ALA A 83 1.69 25.80 23.83
CA ALA A 83 2.01 24.44 24.30
C ALA A 83 2.43 23.49 23.18
N LYS A 84 2.67 23.99 21.95
CA LYS A 84 2.90 23.11 20.78
C LYS A 84 4.07 22.16 20.96
N GLU A 85 5.19 22.64 21.52
CA GLU A 85 6.37 21.82 21.78
C GLU A 85 6.08 20.72 22.81
N TRP A 86 5.40 21.08 23.91
CA TRP A 86 5.02 20.12 24.95
C TRP A 86 4.05 19.05 24.43
N LEU A 87 2.98 19.45 23.72
CA LEU A 87 2.03 18.51 23.13
C LEU A 87 2.69 17.54 22.12
N SER A 88 3.77 17.96 21.46
CA SER A 88 4.53 17.13 20.52
C SER A 88 5.28 15.99 21.21
N THR A 89 5.54 16.10 22.51
CA THR A 89 6.18 15.04 23.32
C THR A 89 5.21 13.98 23.83
N LEU A 90 3.90 14.23 23.73
CA LEU A 90 2.87 13.37 24.30
C LEU A 90 2.39 12.30 23.31
N SER A 91 1.94 11.18 23.85
CA SER A 91 1.29 10.12 23.09
C SER A 91 -0.14 10.51 22.66
N LEU A 92 -0.68 9.83 21.64
CA LEU A 92 -2.04 10.09 21.17
C LEU A 92 -3.10 9.89 22.28
N SER A 93 -2.92 8.90 23.15
CA SER A 93 -3.83 8.67 24.28
C SER A 93 -3.82 9.83 25.28
N GLN A 94 -2.63 10.37 25.57
CA GLN A 94 -2.47 11.53 26.43
C GLN A 94 -3.11 12.78 25.82
N LEU A 95 -2.99 12.97 24.50
CA LEU A 95 -3.68 14.06 23.80
C LEU A 95 -5.21 13.95 23.91
N TYR A 96 -5.79 12.75 23.82
CA TYR A 96 -7.22 12.56 24.01
C TYR A 96 -7.67 12.82 25.45
N GLU A 97 -6.90 12.36 26.44
CA GLU A 97 -7.20 12.65 27.84
C GLU A 97 -7.17 14.15 28.11
N LEU A 98 -6.14 14.85 27.60
CA LEU A 98 -6.08 16.31 27.64
C LEU A 98 -7.29 16.96 27.00
N SER A 99 -7.75 16.47 25.84
CA SER A 99 -8.94 17.00 25.19
C SER A 99 -10.19 16.92 26.07
N ASN A 100 -10.33 15.87 26.87
CA ASN A 100 -11.47 15.72 27.78
C ASN A 100 -11.35 16.66 28.99
N GLN A 101 -10.15 16.80 29.54
CA GLN A 101 -9.90 17.65 30.72
C GLN A 101 -9.77 19.14 30.38
N LEU A 102 -9.55 19.50 29.12
CA LEU A 102 -9.33 20.89 28.70
C LEU A 102 -10.49 21.81 29.06
N LEU A 103 -11.72 21.29 29.03
CA LEU A 103 -12.91 22.05 29.36
C LEU A 103 -13.15 22.18 30.87
N THR A 104 -12.64 21.24 31.68
CA THR A 104 -12.86 21.17 33.13
C THR A 104 -11.77 21.89 33.93
N CYS A 105 -10.51 21.88 33.46
CA CYS A 105 -9.41 22.56 34.15
C CYS A 105 -9.50 24.09 34.05
N ASN A 106 -9.17 24.80 35.12
CA ASN A 106 -9.19 26.27 35.17
C ASN A 106 -7.80 26.88 34.94
N THR A 107 -6.73 26.11 35.16
CA THR A 107 -5.35 26.55 34.93
C THR A 107 -4.57 25.57 34.05
N TRP A 108 -3.44 26.02 33.54
CA TRP A 108 -2.53 25.21 32.74
C TRP A 108 -1.85 24.12 33.58
N GLU A 109 -1.49 24.45 34.82
CA GLU A 109 -0.83 23.56 35.75
C GLU A 109 -1.74 22.40 36.18
N GLU A 110 -3.04 22.67 36.38
CA GLU A 110 -4.04 21.62 36.61
C GLU A 110 -4.10 20.66 35.43
N LEU A 111 -4.11 21.19 34.22
CA LEU A 111 -4.18 20.38 32.99
C LEU A 111 -2.94 19.48 32.83
N GLN A 112 -1.74 19.99 33.15
CA GLN A 112 -0.50 19.22 33.10
C GLN A 112 -0.46 18.09 34.13
N HIS A 113 -1.08 18.26 35.30
CA HIS A 113 -1.08 17.26 36.37
C HIS A 113 -1.94 16.02 36.04
N HIS A 114 -2.80 16.09 35.01
CA HIS A 114 -3.62 14.96 34.55
C HIS A 114 -2.89 14.02 33.59
N ILE A 115 -1.61 14.28 33.28
CA ILE A 115 -0.79 13.60 32.27
C ILE A 115 0.50 13.07 32.90
#